data_AF-A0A1M6DYC2-F1
#
_entry.id   AF-A0A1M6DYC2-F1
#
_cell.length_a   1.000
_cell.length_b   1.000
_cell.length_c   1.000
_cell.angle_alpha   90.00
_cell.angle_beta   90.00
_cell.angle_gamma   90.00
#
_symmetry.space_group_name_H-M   'P 1'
#
loop_
_entity.id
_entity.type
_entity.pdbx_description
1 polymer ?
#
loop_
_entity_poly.entity_id
_entity_poly.type
_entity_poly.pdbx_seq_one_letter_code
_entity_poly.pdbx_strand_id
1 'polypeptide(L)'
;MKFSEVTLQDVKAYARIDFDYEDSILEIILEAMKEYIKNCTELSYEQIDEKRDLTLVLLALCNEVYDNRQVTTQKSNINVVIKSILSKYNINLI
;
A
#
# COMPACT_ATOMS: atom_id res chain seq x y z
N MET A 1 -11.08 -9.18 1.16
CA MET A 1 -11.37 -7.81 1.63
C MET A 1 -11.36 -6.88 0.45
N LYS A 2 -12.23 -5.86 0.44
CA LYS A 2 -12.09 -4.72 -0.46
C LYS A 2 -10.94 -3.82 0.00
N PHE A 3 -10.54 -2.87 -0.84
CA PHE A 3 -9.46 -1.94 -0.52
C PHE A 3 -9.85 -1.00 0.63
N SER A 4 -11.06 -0.45 0.59
CA SER A 4 -11.60 0.43 1.62
C SER A 4 -11.78 -0.27 2.98
N GLU A 5 -11.93 -1.59 2.96
CA GLU A 5 -12.16 -2.43 4.13
C GLU A 5 -10.85 -2.89 4.81
N VAL A 6 -9.67 -2.61 4.23
CA VAL A 6 -8.39 -3.02 4.81
C VAL A 6 -8.19 -2.35 6.17
N THR A 7 -7.97 -3.19 7.18
CA THR A 7 -7.72 -2.79 8.56
C THR A 7 -6.25 -2.91 8.93
N LEU A 8 -5.88 -2.34 10.08
CA LEU A 8 -4.56 -2.53 10.69
C LEU A 8 -4.22 -4.02 10.91
N GLN A 9 -5.21 -4.84 11.29
CA GLN A 9 -4.99 -6.27 11.53
C GLN A 9 -4.65 -7.02 10.24
N ASP A 10 -5.21 -6.61 9.11
CA ASP A 10 -4.87 -7.19 7.81
C ASP A 10 -3.43 -6.87 7.42
N VAL A 11 -2.98 -5.63 7.68
CA VAL A 11 -1.59 -5.20 7.47
C VAL A 11 -0.64 -6.02 8.33
N LYS A 12 -0.93 -6.14 9.64
CA LYS A 12 -0.12 -6.91 10.59
C LYS A 12 -0.05 -8.39 10.21
N ALA A 13 -1.18 -8.98 9.83
CA ALA A 13 -1.25 -10.36 9.36
C ALA A 13 -0.41 -10.58 8.10
N TYR A 14 -0.46 -9.66 7.13
CA TYR A 14 0.34 -9.73 5.91
C TYR A 14 1.85 -9.60 6.21
N ALA A 15 2.23 -8.64 7.05
CA ALA A 15 3.60 -8.35 7.44
C ALA A 15 4.18 -9.32 8.50
N ARG A 16 3.35 -10.24 9.03
CA ARG A 16 3.69 -11.16 10.14
C ARG A 16 4.14 -10.43 11.41
N ILE A 17 3.47 -9.32 11.72
CA ILE A 17 3.68 -8.53 12.93
C ILE A 17 2.71 -9.04 14.00
N ASP A 18 3.24 -9.45 15.15
CA ASP A 18 2.49 -10.05 16.26
C ASP A 18 2.48 -9.20 17.55
N PHE A 19 2.89 -7.93 17.44
CA PHE A 19 2.94 -6.96 18.54
C PHE A 19 2.15 -5.69 18.24
N ASP A 20 1.80 -4.95 19.31
CA ASP A 20 0.89 -3.80 19.23
C ASP A 20 1.57 -2.44 19.53
N TYR A 21 2.83 -2.44 19.98
CA TYR A 21 3.50 -1.20 20.41
C TYR A 21 3.85 -0.22 19.28
N GLU A 22 3.72 -0.64 18.01
CA GLU A 22 3.87 0.23 16.83
C GLU A 22 2.57 0.42 16.04
N ASP A 23 1.41 0.09 16.62
CA ASP A 23 0.13 0.18 15.93
C ASP A 23 -0.14 1.59 15.37
N SER A 24 0.21 2.63 16.12
CA SER A 24 0.07 4.02 15.65
C SER A 24 0.90 4.33 14.41
N ILE A 25 2.08 3.73 14.27
CA ILE A 25 2.94 3.90 13.08
C ILE A 25 2.32 3.15 11.90
N LEU A 26 1.86 1.92 12.13
CA LEU A 26 1.23 1.09 11.10
C LEU A 26 -0.09 1.70 10.60
N GLU A 27 -0.88 2.33 11.47
CA GLU A 27 -2.07 3.09 11.09
C GLU A 27 -1.73 4.27 10.17
N ILE A 28 -0.70 5.06 10.52
CA ILE A 28 -0.22 6.16 9.68
C ILE A 28 0.23 5.64 8.31
N ILE A 29 0.97 4.53 8.28
CA ILE A 29 1.42 3.89 7.03
C ILE A 29 0.22 3.46 6.19
N LEU A 30 -0.76 2.78 6.80
CA LEU A 30 -1.96 2.29 6.10
C LEU A 30 -2.71 3.45 5.45
N GLU A 31 -2.98 4.52 6.18
CA GLU A 31 -3.70 5.68 5.66
C GLU A 31 -2.89 6.41 4.58
N ALA A 32 -1.58 6.61 4.79
CA ALA A 32 -0.71 7.21 3.79
C ALA A 32 -0.64 6.39 2.48
N MET A 33 -0.61 5.05 2.57
CA MET A 33 -0.57 4.19 1.39
C MET A 33 -1.93 4.12 0.68
N LYS A 34 -3.05 4.23 1.42
CA LYS A 34 -4.38 4.39 0.81
C LYS A 34 -4.46 5.65 -0.05
N GLU A 35 -4.02 6.78 0.52
CA GLU A 35 -3.96 8.06 -0.19
C GLU A 35 -3.00 8.02 -1.38
N TYR A 36 -1.82 7.41 -1.22
CA TYR A 36 -0.84 7.26 -2.29
C TYR A 36 -1.43 6.52 -3.51
N ILE A 37 -2.06 5.36 -3.29
CA ILE A 37 -2.65 4.57 -4.38
C ILE A 37 -3.80 5.34 -5.05
N LYS A 38 -4.66 5.99 -4.24
CA LYS A 38 -5.75 6.82 -4.75
C LYS A 38 -5.21 7.95 -5.64
N ASN A 39 -4.18 8.66 -5.19
CA ASN A 39 -3.58 9.77 -5.95
C ASN A 39 -2.83 9.28 -7.19
N CYS A 40 -2.14 8.14 -7.13
CA CYS A 40 -1.43 7.57 -8.27
C CYS A 40 -2.35 7.01 -9.37
N THR A 41 -3.56 6.59 -9.00
CA THR A 41 -4.54 6.01 -9.94
C THR A 41 -5.64 7.00 -10.34
N GLU A 42 -5.84 8.07 -9.57
CA GLU A 42 -6.94 9.03 -9.70
C GLU A 42 -8.34 8.40 -9.61
N LEU A 43 -8.43 7.20 -9.04
CA LEU A 43 -9.69 6.48 -8.85
C LEU A 43 -10.31 6.80 -7.48
N SER A 44 -11.64 6.74 -7.39
CA SER A 44 -12.34 6.78 -6.11
C SER A 44 -12.20 5.46 -5.35
N TYR A 45 -12.46 5.44 -4.04
CA TYR A 45 -12.40 4.19 -3.28
C TYR A 45 -13.40 3.14 -3.78
N GLU A 46 -14.57 3.56 -4.25
CA GLU A 46 -15.57 2.67 -4.84
C GLU A 46 -15.04 2.00 -6.12
N GLN A 47 -14.32 2.74 -6.96
CA GLN A 47 -13.70 2.20 -8.17
C GLN A 47 -12.52 1.27 -7.84
N ILE A 48 -11.71 1.64 -6.84
CA ILE A 48 -10.57 0.82 -6.38
C ILE A 48 -11.05 -0.49 -5.75
N ASP A 49 -12.19 -0.48 -5.03
CA ASP A 49 -12.77 -1.66 -4.41
C ASP A 49 -13.15 -2.78 -5.40
N GLU A 50 -13.34 -2.44 -6.67
CA GLU A 50 -13.56 -3.41 -7.75
C GLU A 50 -12.25 -4.05 -8.26
N LYS A 51 -11.08 -3.53 -7.87
CA LYS A 51 -9.76 -3.93 -8.38
C LYS A 51 -8.94 -4.62 -7.28
N ARG A 52 -9.12 -5.93 -7.16
CA ARG A 52 -8.46 -6.74 -6.10
C ARG A 52 -6.93 -6.67 -6.11
N ASP A 53 -6.31 -6.44 -7.27
CA ASP A 53 -4.87 -6.27 -7.38
C ASP A 53 -4.37 -5.02 -6.67
N LEU A 54 -5.16 -3.94 -6.58
CA LEU A 54 -4.83 -2.75 -5.80
C LEU A 54 -4.88 -3.00 -4.28
N THR A 55 -5.76 -3.88 -3.79
CA THR A 55 -5.76 -4.32 -2.39
C THR A 55 -4.47 -5.04 -2.01
N LEU A 56 -3.97 -5.91 -2.90
CA LEU A 56 -2.68 -6.58 -2.69
C LEU A 56 -1.52 -5.58 -2.71
N VAL A 57 -1.56 -4.60 -3.63
CA VAL A 57 -0.56 -3.52 -3.70
C VAL A 57 -0.55 -2.70 -2.42
N LEU A 58 -1.71 -2.39 -1.83
CA LEU A 58 -1.80 -1.67 -0.54
C LEU A 58 -1.05 -2.41 0.57
N LEU A 59 -1.33 -3.70 0.75
CA LEU A 59 -0.68 -4.52 1.78
C LEU A 59 0.84 -4.61 1.55
N ALA A 60 1.26 -4.82 0.31
CA ALA A 60 2.67 -4.91 -0.04
C ALA A 60 3.42 -3.59 0.19
N LEU A 61 2.81 -2.45 -0.15
CA LEU A 61 3.39 -1.13 0.10
C LEU A 61 3.47 -0.81 1.59
N CYS A 62 2.45 -1.17 2.38
CA CYS A 62 2.50 -1.00 3.83
C CYS A 62 3.68 -1.78 4.44
N ASN A 63 3.87 -3.04 4.03
CA ASN A 63 5.00 -3.84 4.48
C ASN A 63 6.35 -3.25 4.04
N GLU A 64 6.46 -2.83 2.77
CA GLU A 64 7.69 -2.24 2.23
C GLU A 64 8.10 -0.97 2.98
N VAL A 65 7.15 -0.06 3.24
CA VAL A 65 7.41 1.18 3.99
C VAL A 65 7.77 0.90 5.44
N TYR A 66 7.16 -0.12 6.04
CA TYR A 66 7.43 -0.54 7.40
C TYR A 66 8.81 -1.19 7.58
N ASP A 67 9.21 -2.07 6.65
CA ASP A 67 10.51 -2.74 6.66
C ASP A 67 11.65 -1.77 6.34
N ASN A 68 11.43 -0.87 5.37
CA ASN A 68 12.44 0.07 4.88
C ASN A 68 12.28 1.49 5.48
N ARG A 69 12.17 1.57 6.82
CA ARG A 69 12.05 2.83 7.58
C ARG A 69 13.30 3.73 7.55
N GLN A 70 14.46 3.19 7.15
CA GLN A 70 15.67 3.98 7.00
C GLN A 70 15.79 4.48 5.57
N VAL A 71 15.82 5.80 5.40
CA VAL A 71 16.18 6.43 4.14
C VAL A 71 17.68 6.25 3.92
N THR A 72 18.07 5.13 3.34
CA THR A 72 19.46 4.88 2.93
C THR A 72 19.67 5.38 1.50
N THR A 73 20.89 5.79 1.15
CA THR A 73 21.25 6.21 -0.22
C THR A 73 21.29 5.04 -1.21
N GLN A 74 21.00 3.83 -0.75
CA GLN A 74 20.85 2.64 -1.58
C GLN A 74 19.53 2.73 -2.36
N LYS A 75 19.58 2.46 -3.67
CA LYS A 75 18.38 2.53 -4.54
C LYS A 75 17.21 1.75 -3.93
N SER A 76 16.20 2.47 -3.49
CA SER A 76 14.85 1.93 -3.28
C SER A 76 14.35 1.42 -4.64
N ASN A 77 14.21 0.10 -4.78
CA ASN A 77 13.63 -0.52 -5.95
C ASN A 77 12.22 -0.98 -5.59
N ILE A 78 11.23 -0.13 -5.87
CA ILE A 78 9.83 -0.56 -5.83
C ILE A 78 9.69 -1.79 -6.73
N ASN A 79 9.07 -2.85 -6.21
CA ASN A 79 8.88 -4.09 -6.93
C ASN A 79 8.24 -3.84 -8.31
N VAL A 80 8.83 -4.43 -9.36
CA VAL A 80 8.37 -4.26 -10.76
C VAL A 80 6.90 -4.65 -10.96
N VAL A 81 6.41 -5.64 -10.21
CA VAL A 81 5.01 -6.09 -10.24
C VAL A 81 4.10 -5.01 -9.64
N ILE A 82 4.47 -4.44 -8.48
CA ILE A 82 3.73 -3.33 -7.87
C ILE A 82 3.65 -2.15 -8.84
N LYS A 83 4.78 -1.77 -9.44
CA LYS A 83 4.83 -0.71 -10.43
C LYS A 83 3.94 -1.02 -11.64
N SER A 84 3.99 -2.24 -12.17
CA SER A 84 3.17 -2.64 -13.31
C SER A 84 1.67 -2.59 -13.00
N ILE A 85 1.25 -2.98 -11.80
CA ILE A 85 -0.16 -2.92 -11.38
C ILE A 85 -0.60 -1.46 -11.24
N LEU A 86 0.21 -0.61 -10.61
CA LEU A 86 -0.11 0.82 -10.50
C LEU A 86 -0.18 1.49 -11.87
N SER A 87 0.78 1.22 -12.76
CA SER A 87 0.81 1.75 -14.12
C SER A 87 -0.39 1.31 -14.98
N LYS A 88 -0.95 0.12 -14.73
CA LYS A 88 -2.15 -0.37 -15.42
C LYS A 88 -3.38 0.52 -15.14
N TYR A 89 -3.43 1.17 -13.98
CA TYR A 89 -4.57 2.00 -13.54
C TYR A 89 -4.24 3.48 -13.46
N ASN A 90 -2.98 3.87 -13.74
CA ASN A 90 -2.59 5.27 -13.76
C ASN A 90 -3.12 5.93 -15.03
N ILE A 91 -4.00 6.91 -14.87
CA ILE A 91 -4.68 7.62 -15.96
C ILE A 91 -3.74 8.66 -16.61
N ASN A 92 -2.61 9.00 -15.98
CA ASN A 92 -1.72 10.12 -16.36
C ASN A 92 -0.30 9.71 -16.80
N LEU A 93 -0.09 8.50 -17.33
CA LEU A 93 1.14 8.18 -18.06
C LEU A 93 1.06 8.76 -19.50
N ILE A 94 1.20 10.09 -19.61
CA ILE A 94 1.46 10.79 -20.87
C ILE A 94 2.97 10.78 -21.14
#